data_AF-A0A8K1CEH7-F1
#
_entry.id   AF-A0A8K1CEH7-F1
#
_cell.length_a   1.000
_cell.length_b   1.000
_cell.length_c   1.000
_cell.angle_alpha   90.00
_cell.angle_beta   90.00
_cell.angle_gamma   90.00
#
_symmetry.space_group_name_H-M   'P 1'
#
loop_
_entity.id
_entity.type
_entity.pdbx_description
1 polymer ?
#
loop_
_entity_poly.entity_id
_entity_poly.type
_entity_poly.pdbx_seq_one_letter_code
_entity_poly.pdbx_strand_id
1 'polypeptide(L)'
;MDMRTPAFLPYAVWTYQETRPSLFGSRWTHVDVQVWTEPLVVDGLLQTTAVKIQVGDRTFVLANARIDSSVRGVDRKQIRLDVHTVDDVERATRYHTAARTTTVDVFVDSEADRTAVIQTLHSLLIATKTRSHPVSSPLPPPMPAPPRTPASTVTTTSVRQQLDAAFSALSDAQTQREAGDLAAAIALYQQAERGFGAVAPLVTDVRTRELIQTQRAEIATVVTRLNAQQTMEHTLPEPPMPPVPEMTPEPQGDITQRLAQLQTFADGREVDRAQRERRPNADDLRLRLQALRGDPATTSSAADLHERLRRLRGADASALALETIPVTTTSAVDRIVQQAMEEVALGLIEDEEQEEQDINSSDSSDEDTSDEEEERRSPRPSRFHC
;
A
#
# COMPACT_ATOMS: atom_id res chain seq x y z
N MET A 1 -19.04 -16.12 -35.48
CA MET A 1 -18.87 -17.30 -34.62
C MET A 1 -17.49 -17.20 -34.02
N ASP A 2 -17.37 -16.45 -32.92
CA ASP A 2 -16.09 -16.31 -32.23
C ASP A 2 -15.90 -17.49 -31.28
N MET A 3 -14.81 -18.23 -31.49
CA MET A 3 -14.39 -19.31 -30.60
C MET A 3 -13.93 -18.70 -29.27
N ARG A 4 -14.86 -18.47 -28.36
CA ARG A 4 -14.56 -18.38 -26.93
C ARG A 4 -14.10 -19.76 -26.50
N THR A 5 -12.80 -19.98 -26.36
CA THR A 5 -12.29 -21.18 -25.70
C THR A 5 -12.07 -20.82 -24.24
N PRO A 6 -13.04 -21.06 -23.34
CA PRO A 6 -12.83 -20.85 -21.92
C PRO A 6 -11.71 -21.78 -21.45
N ALA A 7 -10.68 -21.20 -20.83
CA ALA A 7 -9.72 -21.98 -20.08
C ALA A 7 -10.30 -22.20 -18.69
N PHE A 8 -10.65 -23.44 -18.39
CA PHE A 8 -10.98 -23.82 -17.03
C PHE A 8 -9.71 -23.77 -16.20
N LEU A 9 -9.77 -23.15 -15.03
CA LEU A 9 -8.72 -23.37 -14.04
C LEU A 9 -8.81 -24.85 -13.64
N PRO A 10 -7.74 -25.65 -13.80
CA PRO A 10 -7.78 -27.09 -13.52
C PRO A 10 -7.82 -27.40 -12.02
N TYR A 11 -8.09 -26.41 -11.17
CA TYR A 11 -7.98 -26.48 -9.72
C TYR A 11 -9.35 -26.38 -9.07
N ALA A 12 -9.54 -27.08 -7.95
CA ALA A 12 -10.75 -26.96 -7.15
C ALA A 12 -10.76 -25.58 -6.47
N VAL A 13 -11.75 -24.77 -6.84
CA VAL A 13 -11.87 -23.39 -6.39
C VAL A 13 -13.11 -23.23 -5.52
N TRP A 14 -12.95 -22.50 -4.43
CA TRP A 14 -13.95 -22.35 -3.39
C TRP A 14 -14.22 -20.89 -3.12
N THR A 15 -15.45 -20.58 -2.76
CA THR A 15 -15.81 -19.27 -2.22
C THR A 15 -16.31 -19.42 -0.80
N TYR A 16 -15.95 -18.46 0.04
CA TYR A 16 -16.44 -18.38 1.41
C TYR A 16 -17.83 -17.73 1.41
N GLN A 17 -18.84 -18.45 1.89
CA GLN A 17 -20.13 -17.84 2.19
C GLN A 17 -20.19 -17.51 3.66
N GLU A 18 -20.07 -16.22 3.98
CA GLU A 18 -20.32 -15.74 5.33
C GLU A 18 -21.82 -15.83 5.59
N THR A 19 -22.25 -16.92 6.22
CA THR A 19 -23.60 -16.99 6.75
C THR A 19 -23.69 -16.02 7.91
N ARG A 20 -24.75 -15.19 7.92
CA ARG A 20 -25.23 -14.45 9.10
C ARG A 20 -25.06 -15.30 10.36
N PRO A 21 -24.77 -14.69 11.53
CA PRO A 21 -24.40 -15.39 12.76
C PRO A 21 -25.48 -16.40 13.14
N SER A 22 -25.29 -17.61 12.66
CA SER A 22 -26.13 -18.77 12.92
C SER A 22 -25.16 -19.83 13.37
N LEU A 23 -25.62 -20.65 14.30
CA LEU A 23 -24.85 -21.61 15.11
C LEU A 23 -24.15 -22.71 14.28
N PHE A 24 -24.15 -22.60 12.96
CA PHE A 24 -23.58 -23.53 12.01
C PHE A 24 -22.30 -22.90 11.45
N GLY A 25 -21.16 -23.56 11.65
CA GLY A 25 -19.85 -23.06 11.24
C GLY A 25 -19.74 -22.70 9.74
N SER A 26 -18.61 -22.10 9.39
CA SER A 26 -18.23 -21.67 8.05
C SER A 26 -18.69 -22.64 6.96
N ARG A 27 -19.57 -22.17 6.06
CA ARG A 27 -20.02 -22.93 4.90
C ARG A 27 -19.19 -22.58 3.68
N TRP A 28 -18.57 -23.59 3.11
CA TRP A 28 -17.81 -23.48 1.89
C TRP A 28 -18.61 -24.01 0.72
N THR A 29 -18.63 -23.25 -0.38
CA THR A 29 -19.26 -23.69 -1.62
C THR A 29 -18.20 -23.85 -2.70
N HIS A 30 -18.20 -25.01 -3.36
CA HIS A 30 -17.40 -25.23 -4.55
C HIS A 30 -17.96 -24.34 -5.66
N VAL A 31 -17.10 -23.58 -6.32
CA VAL A 31 -17.51 -22.69 -7.40
C VAL A 31 -16.56 -22.92 -8.56
N ASP A 32 -17.15 -23.27 -9.71
CA ASP A 32 -16.38 -23.37 -10.94
C ASP A 32 -15.91 -21.97 -11.35
N VAL A 33 -14.60 -21.83 -11.54
CA VAL A 33 -13.99 -20.58 -12.01
C VAL A 33 -13.47 -20.78 -13.42
N GLN A 34 -14.01 -19.97 -14.33
CA GLN A 34 -13.62 -19.97 -15.73
C GLN A 34 -12.88 -18.68 -16.04
N VAL A 35 -11.78 -18.79 -16.79
CA VAL A 35 -10.98 -17.63 -17.18
C VAL A 35 -10.81 -17.66 -18.70
N TRP A 36 -11.01 -16.52 -19.35
CA TRP A 36 -10.76 -16.39 -20.78
C TRP A 36 -10.35 -14.98 -21.13
N THR A 37 -9.80 -14.82 -22.33
CA THR A 37 -9.53 -13.49 -22.90
C THR A 37 -10.63 -13.14 -23.88
N GLU A 38 -11.13 -11.92 -23.81
CA GLU A 38 -12.16 -11.44 -24.73
C GLU A 38 -11.85 -10.00 -25.16
N PRO A 39 -12.04 -9.65 -26.44
CA PRO A 39 -12.00 -8.27 -26.86
C PRO A 39 -13.12 -7.47 -26.16
N LEU A 40 -12.73 -6.38 -25.51
CA LEU A 40 -13.64 -5.37 -25.00
C LEU A 40 -13.99 -4.41 -26.14
N VAL A 41 -15.24 -4.50 -26.58
CA VAL A 41 -15.81 -3.62 -27.61
C VAL A 41 -16.69 -2.59 -26.91
N VAL A 42 -16.35 -1.31 -27.05
CA VAL A 42 -17.17 -0.21 -26.53
C VAL A 42 -17.61 0.64 -27.70
N ASP A 43 -18.92 0.83 -27.83
CA ASP A 43 -19.57 1.58 -28.92
C ASP A 43 -19.16 1.11 -30.33
N GLY A 44 -18.96 -0.22 -30.48
CA GLY A 44 -18.60 -0.86 -31.75
C GLY A 44 -17.12 -0.79 -32.13
N LEU A 45 -16.29 -0.15 -31.30
CA LEU A 45 -14.84 -0.07 -31.50
C LEU A 45 -14.13 -1.03 -30.53
N LEU A 46 -13.19 -1.81 -31.08
CA LEU A 46 -12.28 -2.64 -30.30
C LEU A 46 -11.34 -1.73 -29.52
N GLN A 47 -11.51 -1.68 -28.20
CA GLN A 47 -10.70 -0.85 -27.31
C GLN A 47 -9.44 -1.62 -26.86
N THR A 48 -9.63 -2.80 -26.28
CA THR A 48 -8.56 -3.60 -25.71
C THR A 48 -8.98 -5.07 -25.58
N THR A 49 -8.04 -5.98 -25.38
CA THR A 49 -8.35 -7.36 -24.96
C THR A 49 -8.30 -7.40 -23.44
N ALA A 50 -9.37 -7.90 -22.81
CA ALA A 50 -9.47 -8.01 -21.35
C ALA A 50 -9.46 -9.48 -20.91
N VAL A 51 -8.89 -9.77 -19.74
CA VAL A 51 -9.04 -11.07 -19.07
C VAL A 51 -10.36 -11.05 -18.30
N LYS A 52 -11.29 -11.94 -18.67
CA LYS A 52 -12.55 -12.14 -17.96
C LYS A 52 -12.45 -13.37 -17.07
N ILE A 53 -13.03 -13.25 -15.89
CA ILE A 53 -13.17 -14.31 -14.91
C ILE A 53 -14.63 -14.47 -14.53
N GLN A 54 -15.14 -15.68 -14.61
CA GLN A 54 -16.45 -16.03 -14.11
C GLN A 54 -16.31 -16.78 -12.79
N VAL A 55 -16.96 -16.26 -11.76
CA VAL A 55 -17.04 -16.88 -10.43
C VAL A 55 -18.52 -17.11 -10.15
N GLY A 56 -18.98 -18.35 -10.31
CA GLY A 56 -20.39 -18.70 -10.19
C GLY A 56 -21.23 -18.12 -11.34
N ASP A 57 -22.23 -17.32 -11.00
CA ASP A 57 -23.14 -16.65 -11.94
C ASP A 57 -22.65 -15.27 -12.39
N ARG A 58 -21.53 -14.78 -11.84
CA ARG A 58 -21.02 -13.43 -12.09
C ARG A 58 -19.75 -13.46 -12.91
N THR A 59 -19.69 -12.56 -13.88
CA THR A 59 -18.52 -12.34 -14.73
C THR A 59 -17.89 -11.00 -14.39
N PHE A 60 -16.58 -11.01 -14.21
CA PHE A 60 -15.79 -9.84 -13.90
C PHE A 60 -14.64 -9.70 -14.90
N VAL A 61 -14.11 -8.49 -15.02
CA VAL A 61 -12.85 -8.20 -15.69
C VAL A 61 -11.75 -8.18 -14.65
N LEU A 62 -10.73 -9.01 -14.83
CA LEU A 62 -9.61 -9.11 -13.90
C LEU A 62 -8.67 -7.92 -14.10
N ALA A 63 -8.39 -7.18 -13.02
CA ALA A 63 -7.36 -6.14 -13.01
C ALA A 63 -6.06 -6.63 -12.39
N ASN A 64 -6.15 -7.35 -11.27
CA ASN A 64 -4.99 -7.90 -10.59
C ASN A 64 -5.35 -9.16 -9.78
N ALA A 65 -4.35 -9.99 -9.50
CA ALA A 65 -4.47 -11.15 -8.63
C ALA A 65 -3.29 -11.15 -7.65
N ARG A 66 -3.56 -11.27 -6.35
CA ARG A 66 -2.53 -11.27 -5.31
C ARG A 66 -2.74 -12.37 -4.28
N ILE A 67 -1.62 -12.84 -3.73
CA ILE A 67 -1.61 -13.72 -2.56
C ILE A 67 -1.93 -12.84 -1.35
N ASP A 68 -2.90 -13.26 -0.54
CA ASP A 68 -3.05 -12.70 0.79
C ASP A 68 -2.61 -13.74 1.84
N SER A 69 -2.23 -13.24 3.00
CA SER A 69 -2.01 -14.05 4.19
C SER A 69 -3.27 -14.89 4.45
N SER A 70 -3.11 -16.21 4.59
CA SER A 70 -4.25 -17.09 4.81
C SER A 70 -4.99 -16.65 6.07
N VAL A 71 -6.32 -16.51 6.00
CA VAL A 71 -7.15 -16.30 7.18
C VAL A 71 -6.80 -17.37 8.22
N ARG A 72 -6.37 -16.94 9.42
CA ARG A 72 -5.96 -17.87 10.48
C ARG A 72 -7.14 -18.77 10.84
N GLY A 73 -6.91 -20.07 10.87
CA GLY A 73 -7.94 -21.07 11.22
C GLY A 73 -8.73 -21.64 10.04
N VAL A 74 -8.30 -21.41 8.80
CA VAL A 74 -8.91 -21.96 7.59
C VAL A 74 -7.90 -22.88 6.90
N ASP A 75 -8.28 -24.13 6.63
CA ASP A 75 -7.42 -25.12 5.94
C ASP A 75 -7.09 -24.71 4.48
N ARG A 76 -7.89 -23.80 3.91
CA ARG A 76 -7.78 -23.33 2.53
C ARG A 76 -6.97 -22.06 2.39
N LYS A 77 -6.29 -21.93 1.26
CA LYS A 77 -5.43 -20.80 0.93
C LYS A 77 -6.20 -19.75 0.14
N GLN A 78 -6.19 -18.52 0.63
CA GLN A 78 -6.89 -17.38 0.03
C GLN A 78 -6.08 -16.78 -1.12
N ILE A 79 -6.80 -16.38 -2.16
CA ILE A 79 -6.37 -15.58 -3.31
C ILE A 79 -7.32 -14.40 -3.38
N ARG A 80 -6.77 -13.18 -3.31
CA ARG A 80 -7.56 -11.96 -3.49
C ARG A 80 -7.44 -11.48 -4.93
N LEU A 81 -8.58 -11.36 -5.59
CA LEU A 81 -8.67 -10.89 -6.97
C LEU A 81 -9.23 -9.47 -6.96
N ASP A 82 -8.49 -8.53 -7.53
CA ASP A 82 -8.98 -7.18 -7.80
C ASP A 82 -9.65 -7.22 -9.18
N VAL A 83 -10.97 -7.03 -9.20
CA VAL A 83 -11.81 -7.20 -10.38
C VAL A 83 -12.74 -6.00 -10.59
N HIS A 84 -13.16 -5.80 -11.82
CA HIS A 84 -14.17 -4.81 -12.20
C HIS A 84 -15.41 -5.51 -12.75
N THR A 85 -16.60 -4.97 -12.48
CA THR A 85 -17.81 -5.46 -13.16
C THR A 85 -17.78 -5.04 -14.63
N VAL A 86 -18.31 -5.88 -15.53
CA VAL A 86 -18.30 -5.60 -16.98
C VAL A 86 -18.97 -4.25 -17.29
N ASP A 87 -20.15 -4.00 -16.68
CA ASP A 87 -20.89 -2.75 -16.86
C ASP A 87 -20.08 -1.51 -16.46
N ASP A 88 -19.28 -1.65 -15.40
CA ASP A 88 -18.47 -0.56 -14.87
C ASP A 88 -17.23 -0.30 -15.72
N VAL A 89 -16.61 -1.35 -16.29
CA VAL A 89 -15.54 -1.18 -17.29
C VAL A 89 -16.09 -0.51 -18.56
N GLU A 90 -17.27 -0.91 -19.03
CA GLU A 90 -17.92 -0.28 -20.19
C GLU A 90 -18.23 1.20 -19.92
N ARG A 91 -18.78 1.51 -18.73
CA ARG A 91 -19.05 2.88 -18.29
C ARG A 91 -17.76 3.70 -18.18
N ALA A 92 -16.74 3.16 -17.52
CA ALA A 92 -15.44 3.78 -17.36
C ALA A 92 -14.81 4.12 -18.72
N THR A 93 -14.87 3.16 -19.66
CA THR A 93 -14.35 3.34 -21.01
C THR A 93 -15.14 4.39 -21.80
N ARG A 94 -16.49 4.34 -21.74
CA ARG A 94 -17.36 5.28 -22.47
C ARG A 94 -17.18 6.73 -22.00
N TYR A 95 -17.04 6.93 -20.69
CA TYR A 95 -16.94 8.27 -20.10
C TYR A 95 -15.50 8.69 -19.80
N HIS A 96 -14.49 7.89 -20.17
CA HIS A 96 -13.08 8.11 -19.83
C HIS A 96 -12.86 8.38 -18.32
N THR A 97 -13.47 7.55 -17.49
CA THR A 97 -13.35 7.59 -16.02
C THR A 97 -12.65 6.34 -15.50
N ALA A 98 -12.25 6.32 -14.23
CA ALA A 98 -11.69 5.12 -13.60
C ALA A 98 -12.80 4.10 -13.34
N ALA A 99 -12.53 2.82 -13.65
CA ALA A 99 -13.41 1.72 -13.25
C ALA A 99 -13.28 1.49 -11.73
N ARG A 100 -14.42 1.31 -11.06
CA ARG A 100 -14.53 0.92 -9.68
C ARG A 100 -13.94 -0.47 -9.48
N THR A 101 -12.91 -0.55 -8.64
CA THR A 101 -12.31 -1.82 -8.23
C THR A 101 -13.17 -2.49 -7.16
N THR A 102 -13.41 -3.78 -7.33
CA THR A 102 -14.07 -4.64 -6.35
C THR A 102 -13.14 -5.82 -6.04
N THR A 103 -13.12 -6.27 -4.79
CA THR A 103 -12.33 -7.42 -4.39
C THR A 103 -13.19 -8.67 -4.35
N VAL A 104 -12.69 -9.77 -4.92
CA VAL A 104 -13.31 -11.09 -4.84
C VAL A 104 -12.29 -12.04 -4.22
N ASP A 105 -12.67 -12.64 -3.10
CA ASP A 105 -11.85 -13.62 -2.41
C ASP A 105 -12.20 -15.04 -2.88
N VAL A 106 -11.16 -15.75 -3.30
CA VAL A 106 -11.22 -17.09 -3.85
C VAL A 106 -10.28 -17.99 -3.07
N PHE A 107 -10.67 -19.24 -2.84
CA PHE A 107 -9.93 -20.16 -1.97
C PHE A 107 -9.60 -21.43 -2.71
N VAL A 108 -8.41 -21.97 -2.45
CA VAL A 108 -7.91 -23.23 -3.00
C VAL A 108 -7.42 -24.15 -1.89
N ASP A 109 -7.39 -25.45 -2.15
CA ASP A 109 -7.08 -26.45 -1.11
C ASP A 109 -5.58 -26.56 -0.81
N SER A 110 -4.70 -26.22 -1.76
CA SER A 110 -3.24 -26.31 -1.56
C SER A 110 -2.49 -25.03 -1.92
N GLU A 111 -1.30 -24.88 -1.32
CA GLU A 111 -0.38 -23.77 -1.60
C GLU A 111 0.20 -23.84 -3.03
N ALA A 112 0.40 -25.06 -3.53
CA ALA A 112 0.86 -25.30 -4.90
C ALA A 112 -0.21 -24.84 -5.91
N ASP A 113 -1.47 -25.19 -5.68
CA ASP A 113 -2.60 -24.74 -6.53
C ASP A 113 -2.74 -23.21 -6.46
N ARG A 114 -2.57 -22.62 -5.27
CA ARG A 114 -2.59 -21.16 -5.10
C ARG A 114 -1.58 -20.47 -6.00
N THR A 115 -0.34 -20.95 -5.95
CA THR A 115 0.77 -20.38 -6.72
C THR A 115 0.52 -20.56 -8.22
N ALA A 116 0.07 -21.74 -8.64
CA ALA A 116 -0.18 -22.05 -10.04
C ALA A 116 -1.35 -21.23 -10.63
N VAL A 117 -2.43 -21.02 -9.88
CA VAL A 117 -3.55 -20.16 -10.29
C VAL A 117 -3.06 -18.73 -10.51
N ILE A 118 -2.29 -18.17 -9.58
CA ILE A 118 -1.82 -16.79 -9.68
C ILE A 118 -0.86 -16.61 -10.84
N GLN A 119 0.08 -17.54 -11.04
CA GLN A 119 0.97 -17.52 -12.21
C GLN A 119 0.18 -17.57 -13.53
N THR A 120 -0.87 -18.40 -13.58
CA THR A 120 -1.74 -18.50 -14.75
C THR A 120 -2.44 -17.16 -15.00
N LEU A 121 -3.06 -16.56 -13.98
CA LEU A 121 -3.75 -15.27 -14.09
C LEU A 121 -2.79 -14.13 -14.49
N HIS A 122 -1.60 -14.08 -13.90
CA HIS A 122 -0.56 -13.09 -14.25
C HIS A 122 -0.09 -13.25 -15.70
N SER A 123 0.14 -14.48 -16.16
CA SER A 123 0.55 -14.72 -17.55
C SER A 123 -0.51 -14.25 -18.54
N LEU A 124 -1.80 -14.45 -18.23
CA LEU A 124 -2.91 -13.95 -19.04
C LEU A 124 -2.99 -12.42 -19.04
N LEU A 125 -2.84 -11.78 -17.88
CA LEU A 125 -2.82 -10.32 -17.76
C LEU A 125 -1.67 -9.71 -18.59
N ILE A 126 -0.46 -10.27 -18.47
CA ILE A 126 0.70 -9.83 -19.25
C ILE A 126 0.46 -10.03 -20.76
N ALA A 127 -0.10 -11.17 -21.16
CA ALA A 127 -0.41 -11.45 -22.57
C ALA A 127 -1.43 -10.47 -23.17
N THR A 128 -2.39 -9.97 -22.38
CA THR A 128 -3.32 -8.94 -22.84
C THR A 128 -2.70 -7.56 -22.97
N LYS A 129 -1.74 -7.21 -22.09
CA LYS A 129 -1.04 -5.91 -22.12
C LYS A 129 -0.09 -5.77 -23.31
N THR A 130 0.51 -6.85 -23.80
CA THR A 130 1.45 -6.82 -24.93
C THR A 130 0.77 -6.77 -26.30
N ARG A 131 -0.53 -7.04 -26.38
CA ARG A 131 -1.27 -7.13 -27.66
C ARG A 131 -1.85 -5.80 -28.15
N SER A 132 -1.69 -4.69 -27.43
CA SER A 132 -2.26 -3.38 -27.77
C SER A 132 -1.43 -2.54 -28.77
N HIS A 133 -0.54 -3.13 -29.57
CA HIS A 133 0.11 -2.42 -30.66
C HIS A 133 -0.83 -2.35 -31.88
N PRO A 134 -1.20 -1.16 -32.37
CA PRO A 134 -2.00 -1.05 -33.58
C PRO A 134 -1.20 -1.61 -34.74
N VAL A 135 -1.87 -2.47 -35.50
CA VAL A 135 -1.46 -2.99 -36.81
C VAL A 135 -0.92 -1.83 -37.65
N SER A 136 0.39 -1.88 -37.91
CA SER A 136 1.03 -1.06 -38.94
C SER A 136 0.40 -1.44 -40.27
N SER A 137 -0.44 -0.57 -40.83
CA SER A 137 -1.03 -0.74 -42.15
C SER A 137 0.07 -0.95 -43.21
N PRO A 138 -0.11 -1.89 -44.17
CA PRO A 138 0.88 -2.10 -45.21
C PRO A 138 0.91 -0.89 -46.15
N LEU A 139 2.07 -0.23 -46.20
CA LEU A 139 2.34 0.92 -47.06
C LEU A 139 2.45 0.49 -48.53
N PRO A 140 1.90 1.25 -49.50
CA PRO A 140 2.12 1.04 -50.94
C PRO A 140 3.58 1.32 -51.36
N PRO A 141 4.04 0.81 -52.52
CA PRO A 141 5.45 0.82 -52.92
C PRO A 141 6.04 2.22 -53.15
N PRO A 142 7.38 2.37 -53.03
CA PRO A 142 8.05 3.64 -52.82
C PRO A 142 8.24 4.43 -54.11
N MET A 143 7.95 5.73 -54.07
CA MET A 143 8.45 6.70 -55.04
C MET A 143 9.64 7.50 -54.47
N PRO A 144 10.52 8.05 -55.33
CA PRO A 144 11.81 8.58 -54.92
C PRO A 144 11.67 9.94 -54.21
N ALA A 145 12.47 10.09 -53.15
CA ALA A 145 12.47 11.22 -52.23
C ALA A 145 12.95 12.55 -52.85
N PRO A 146 12.36 13.68 -52.43
CA PRO A 146 13.04 14.96 -52.23
C PRO A 146 13.34 15.21 -50.73
N PRO A 147 14.17 16.22 -50.38
CA PRO A 147 15.12 16.13 -49.29
C PRO A 147 14.48 16.16 -47.90
N ARG A 148 15.00 15.28 -47.04
CA ARG A 148 14.68 15.13 -45.63
C ARG A 148 14.91 16.42 -44.86
N THR A 149 13.83 17.04 -44.39
CA THR A 149 13.82 17.68 -43.08
C THR A 149 13.80 16.57 -42.01
N PRO A 150 14.66 16.61 -40.97
CA PRO A 150 14.60 15.64 -39.88
C PRO A 150 13.38 15.95 -39.01
N ALA A 151 12.27 15.25 -39.27
CA ALA A 151 11.14 15.21 -38.36
C ALA A 151 11.51 14.39 -37.11
N SER A 152 11.35 15.03 -35.96
CA SER A 152 11.63 14.55 -34.61
C SER A 152 10.76 13.33 -34.23
N THR A 153 11.32 12.12 -34.26
CA THR A 153 10.74 10.93 -33.60
C THR A 153 11.67 10.32 -32.56
N VAL A 154 12.74 11.03 -32.17
CA VAL A 154 13.78 10.53 -31.25
C VAL A 154 13.47 10.84 -29.77
N THR A 155 12.47 11.67 -29.47
CA THR A 155 12.32 12.26 -28.14
C THR A 155 11.72 11.31 -27.09
N THR A 156 10.76 10.44 -27.44
CA THR A 156 10.04 9.63 -26.44
C THR A 156 10.86 8.47 -25.88
N THR A 157 11.63 7.77 -26.73
CA THR A 157 12.56 6.72 -26.27
C THR A 157 13.66 7.29 -25.39
N SER A 158 14.14 8.50 -25.72
CA SER A 158 15.16 9.19 -24.93
C SER A 158 14.64 9.61 -23.54
N VAL A 159 13.38 10.06 -23.44
CA VAL A 159 12.77 10.42 -22.15
C VAL A 159 12.63 9.21 -21.23
N ARG A 160 12.15 8.08 -21.76
CA ARG A 160 12.01 6.85 -20.99
C ARG A 160 13.36 6.36 -20.47
N GLN A 161 14.37 6.33 -21.34
CA GLN A 161 15.73 5.93 -20.95
C GLN A 161 16.33 6.87 -19.88
N GLN A 162 16.04 8.17 -19.93
CA GLN A 162 16.48 9.13 -18.91
C GLN A 162 15.78 8.92 -17.56
N LEU A 163 14.49 8.58 -17.56
CA LEU A 163 13.78 8.21 -16.34
C LEU A 163 14.31 6.92 -15.75
N ASP A 164 14.48 5.88 -16.56
CA ASP A 164 15.01 4.58 -16.12
C ASP A 164 16.42 4.75 -15.52
N ALA A 165 17.28 5.59 -16.12
CA ALA A 165 18.59 5.93 -15.58
C ALA A 165 18.52 6.73 -14.27
N ALA A 166 17.56 7.65 -14.12
CA ALA A 166 17.36 8.42 -12.89
C ALA A 166 16.88 7.51 -11.73
N PHE A 167 15.98 6.57 -12.00
CA PHE A 167 15.53 5.59 -11.00
C PHE A 167 16.64 4.60 -10.64
N SER A 168 17.44 4.13 -11.61
CA SER A 168 18.62 3.30 -11.31
C SER A 168 19.59 4.04 -10.39
N ALA A 169 19.86 5.33 -10.67
CA ALA A 169 20.73 6.14 -9.82
C ALA A 169 20.19 6.33 -8.39
N LEU A 170 18.87 6.40 -8.20
CA LEU A 170 18.28 6.43 -6.85
C LEU A 170 18.45 5.10 -6.11
N SER A 171 18.25 3.99 -6.80
CA SER A 171 18.47 2.65 -6.23
C SER A 171 19.94 2.48 -5.83
N ASP A 172 20.87 2.89 -6.70
CA ASP A 172 22.30 2.84 -6.41
C ASP A 172 22.69 3.81 -5.28
N ALA A 173 22.02 4.97 -5.16
CA ALA A 173 22.24 5.89 -4.06
C ALA A 173 21.80 5.31 -2.71
N GLN A 174 20.74 4.50 -2.69
CA GLN A 174 20.28 3.81 -1.49
C GLN A 174 21.25 2.71 -1.06
N THR A 175 21.72 1.88 -2.00
CA THR A 175 22.70 0.83 -1.70
C THR A 175 24.02 1.41 -1.18
N GLN A 176 24.50 2.53 -1.76
CA GLN A 176 25.70 3.20 -1.26
C GLN A 176 25.50 3.85 0.11
N ARG A 177 24.30 4.34 0.40
CA ARG A 177 23.95 4.85 1.73
C ARG A 177 23.93 3.74 2.78
N GLU A 178 23.42 2.57 2.45
CA GLU A 178 23.44 1.39 3.32
C GLU A 178 24.86 0.86 3.53
N ALA A 179 25.71 0.96 2.50
CA ALA A 179 27.14 0.63 2.58
C ALA A 179 27.97 1.64 3.40
N GLY A 180 27.37 2.77 3.82
CA GLY A 180 28.03 3.81 4.61
C GLY A 180 28.88 4.80 3.79
N ASP A 181 28.91 4.70 2.47
CA ASP A 181 29.59 5.67 1.60
C ASP A 181 28.67 6.86 1.29
N LEU A 182 28.64 7.81 2.22
CA LEU A 182 27.82 9.02 2.10
C LEU A 182 28.22 9.88 0.90
N ALA A 183 29.52 9.91 0.54
CA ALA A 183 30.01 10.74 -0.56
C ALA A 183 29.54 10.19 -1.92
N ALA A 184 29.64 8.87 -2.13
CA ALA A 184 29.12 8.22 -3.32
C ALA A 184 27.58 8.32 -3.40
N ALA A 185 26.88 8.14 -2.27
CA ALA A 185 25.43 8.28 -2.21
C ALA A 185 24.96 9.70 -2.61
N ILE A 186 25.62 10.75 -2.10
CA ILE A 186 25.30 12.15 -2.44
C ILE A 186 25.49 12.40 -3.95
N ALA A 187 26.58 11.90 -4.54
CA ALA A 187 26.83 12.05 -5.97
C ALA A 187 25.73 11.39 -6.83
N LEU A 188 25.25 10.22 -6.42
CA LEU A 188 24.18 9.47 -7.10
C LEU A 188 22.80 10.15 -6.93
N TYR A 189 22.47 10.67 -5.74
CA TYR A 189 21.26 11.47 -5.56
C TYR A 189 21.26 12.74 -6.43
N GLN A 190 22.40 13.42 -6.55
CA GLN A 190 22.55 14.58 -7.46
C GLN A 190 22.46 14.18 -8.94
N GLN A 191 22.89 12.97 -9.30
CA GLN A 191 22.73 12.44 -10.65
C GLN A 191 21.26 12.15 -10.97
N ALA A 192 20.53 11.55 -10.04
CA ALA A 192 19.10 11.33 -10.16
C ALA A 192 18.33 12.66 -10.31
N GLU A 193 18.64 13.66 -9.47
CA GLU A 193 17.99 14.97 -9.54
C GLU A 193 18.18 15.66 -10.90
N ARG A 194 19.38 15.56 -11.48
CA ARG A 194 19.68 16.04 -12.84
C ARG A 194 18.90 15.29 -13.91
N GLY A 195 18.76 13.97 -13.76
CA GLY A 195 17.95 13.14 -14.67
C GLY A 195 16.48 13.56 -14.67
N PHE A 196 15.88 13.70 -13.50
CA PHE A 196 14.50 14.18 -13.36
C PHE A 196 14.33 15.62 -13.85
N GLY A 197 15.33 16.49 -13.66
CA GLY A 197 15.32 17.86 -14.16
C GLY A 197 15.34 17.95 -15.68
N ALA A 198 16.08 17.07 -16.36
CA ALA A 198 16.12 16.99 -17.81
C ALA A 198 14.80 16.47 -18.42
N VAL A 199 14.10 15.59 -17.70
CA VAL A 199 12.84 14.99 -18.15
C VAL A 199 11.63 15.89 -17.90
N ALA A 200 11.60 16.64 -16.79
CA ALA A 200 10.47 17.50 -16.43
C ALA A 200 9.92 18.42 -17.55
N PRO A 201 10.73 19.07 -18.41
CA PRO A 201 10.21 19.88 -19.52
C PRO A 201 9.74 19.07 -20.73
N LEU A 202 10.11 17.78 -20.83
CA LEU A 202 9.78 16.91 -21.95
C LEU A 202 8.46 16.16 -21.75
N VAL A 203 7.93 16.14 -20.52
CA VAL A 203 6.68 15.49 -20.16
C VAL A 203 5.51 16.44 -20.41
N THR A 204 4.56 16.00 -21.23
CA THR A 204 3.39 16.81 -21.63
C THR A 204 2.25 16.78 -20.61
N ASP A 205 2.17 15.73 -19.79
CA ASP A 205 1.14 15.61 -18.75
C ASP A 205 1.52 16.42 -17.50
N VAL A 206 0.62 17.33 -17.13
CA VAL A 206 0.77 18.26 -16.01
C VAL A 206 0.94 17.51 -14.69
N ARG A 207 0.16 16.44 -14.47
CA ARG A 207 0.19 15.67 -13.22
C ARG A 207 1.51 14.95 -13.03
N THR A 208 2.01 14.31 -14.08
CA THR A 208 3.33 13.65 -14.04
C THR A 208 4.47 14.65 -13.87
N ARG A 209 4.36 15.86 -14.42
CA ARG A 209 5.36 16.91 -14.23
C ARG A 209 5.38 17.42 -12.79
N GLU A 210 4.21 17.60 -12.18
CA GLU A 210 4.08 17.95 -10.75
C GLU A 210 4.71 16.87 -9.88
N LEU A 211 4.41 15.59 -10.14
CA LEU A 211 5.01 14.48 -9.42
C LEU A 211 6.54 14.45 -9.53
N ILE A 212 7.09 14.68 -10.73
CA ILE A 212 8.55 14.78 -10.94
C ILE A 212 9.12 15.98 -10.17
N GLN A 213 8.42 17.11 -10.10
CA GLN A 213 8.87 18.28 -9.34
C GLN A 213 8.87 18.02 -7.83
N THR A 214 7.82 17.39 -7.30
CA THR A 214 7.73 16.98 -5.89
C THR A 214 8.88 16.03 -5.53
N GLN A 215 9.09 14.98 -6.34
CA GLN A 215 10.18 14.03 -6.15
C GLN A 215 11.57 14.70 -6.18
N ARG A 216 11.77 15.67 -7.07
CA ARG A 216 13.03 16.44 -7.07
C ARG A 216 13.22 17.27 -5.80
N ALA A 217 12.16 17.88 -5.29
CA ALA A 217 12.23 18.63 -4.04
C ALA A 217 12.59 17.69 -2.87
N GLU A 218 11.98 16.50 -2.80
CA GLU A 218 12.32 15.48 -1.81
C GLU A 218 13.80 15.06 -1.91
N ILE A 219 14.28 14.72 -3.11
CA ILE A 219 15.70 14.35 -3.32
C ILE A 219 16.63 15.48 -2.89
N ALA A 220 16.30 16.75 -3.20
CA ALA A 220 17.11 17.89 -2.78
C ALA A 220 17.17 18.05 -1.25
N THR A 221 16.06 17.78 -0.54
CA THR A 221 16.09 17.77 0.94
C THR A 221 16.96 16.65 1.49
N VAL A 222 16.93 15.46 0.87
CA VAL A 222 17.78 14.32 1.25
C VAL A 222 19.25 14.66 1.03
N VAL A 223 19.61 15.22 -0.13
CA VAL A 223 20.98 15.67 -0.43
C VAL A 223 21.44 16.72 0.57
N THR A 224 20.59 17.67 0.95
CA THR A 224 20.94 18.71 1.94
C THR A 224 21.20 18.08 3.32
N ARG A 225 20.35 17.13 3.73
CA ARG A 225 20.51 16.40 5.00
C ARG A 225 21.78 15.55 5.00
N LEU A 226 22.06 14.83 3.92
CA LEU A 226 23.26 13.99 3.80
C LEU A 226 24.54 14.84 3.77
N ASN A 227 24.55 15.97 3.07
CA ASN A 227 25.68 16.92 3.11
C ASN A 227 25.92 17.47 4.52
N ALA A 228 24.86 17.75 5.28
CA ALA A 228 25.00 18.17 6.69
C ALA A 228 25.60 17.05 7.56
N GLN A 229 25.22 15.79 7.34
CA GLN A 229 25.79 14.63 8.03
C GLN A 229 27.27 14.40 7.65
N GLN A 230 27.60 14.47 6.36
CA GLN A 230 28.98 14.39 5.89
C GLN A 230 29.83 15.53 6.44
N THR A 231 29.27 16.74 6.54
CA THR A 231 29.97 17.87 7.15
C THR A 231 30.22 17.61 8.62
N MET A 232 29.27 17.06 9.38
CA MET A 232 29.47 16.69 10.79
C MET A 232 30.52 15.57 10.98
N GLU A 233 30.66 14.64 10.05
CA GLU A 233 31.72 13.62 10.08
C GLU A 233 33.11 14.16 9.66
N HIS A 234 33.16 15.14 8.74
CA HIS A 234 34.42 15.75 8.28
C HIS A 234 34.83 17.04 9.00
N THR A 235 33.97 17.63 9.83
CA THR A 235 34.35 18.68 10.80
C THR A 235 34.57 18.09 12.18
N LEU A 236 35.57 17.21 12.30
CA LEU A 236 36.54 17.38 13.38
C LEU A 236 37.53 18.45 12.89
N PRO A 237 37.40 19.73 13.31
CA PRO A 237 38.58 20.59 13.31
C PRO A 237 39.57 19.96 14.29
N GLU A 238 40.70 19.50 13.78
CA GLU A 238 41.90 19.29 14.58
C GLU A 238 42.13 20.59 15.38
N PRO A 239 41.97 20.60 16.72
CA PRO A 239 42.11 21.82 17.47
C PRO A 239 43.60 22.22 17.44
N PRO A 240 43.96 23.44 17.01
CA PRO A 240 45.30 23.94 17.27
C PRO A 240 45.46 24.02 18.78
N MET A 241 46.38 23.24 19.34
CA MET A 241 46.73 23.25 20.76
C MET A 241 46.87 24.70 21.29
N PRO A 242 46.11 25.09 22.32
CA PRO A 242 46.48 26.15 23.23
C PRO A 242 46.92 25.54 24.59
N PRO A 243 47.81 26.21 25.34
CA PRO A 243 48.50 25.62 26.48
C PRO A 243 47.56 25.38 27.66
N VAL A 244 47.83 24.28 28.35
CA VAL A 244 47.21 23.79 29.60
C VAL A 244 47.04 24.92 30.63
N PRO A 245 45.83 25.12 31.17
CA PRO A 245 45.65 25.68 32.50
C PRO A 245 44.96 24.66 33.41
N GLU A 246 45.77 24.12 34.32
CA GLU A 246 45.51 23.91 35.74
C GLU A 246 44.07 23.53 36.17
N MET A 247 43.94 22.27 36.56
CA MET A 247 42.78 21.70 37.26
C MET A 247 42.44 22.51 38.53
N THR A 248 41.23 23.06 38.57
CA THR A 248 40.51 23.34 39.81
C THR A 248 39.31 22.39 39.90
N PRO A 249 39.12 21.65 41.00
CA PRO A 249 38.01 20.73 41.15
C PRO A 249 36.72 21.49 41.53
N GLU A 250 35.71 21.45 40.66
CA GLU A 250 34.33 21.82 41.02
C GLU A 250 33.72 20.80 42.00
N PRO A 251 32.88 21.24 42.97
CA PRO A 251 32.30 20.38 43.97
C PRO A 251 31.31 19.40 43.33
N GLN A 252 31.50 18.12 43.64
CA GLN A 252 30.61 17.03 43.26
C GLN A 252 29.19 17.31 43.77
N GLY A 253 28.30 17.74 42.87
CA GLY A 253 26.87 17.84 43.13
C GLY A 253 26.30 16.49 43.55
N ASP A 254 25.47 16.53 44.59
CA ASP A 254 24.87 15.41 45.30
C ASP A 254 24.35 14.31 44.36
N ILE A 255 24.88 13.09 44.52
CA ILE A 255 24.55 11.90 43.73
C ILE A 255 23.05 11.61 43.76
N THR A 256 22.38 11.95 44.86
CA THR A 256 20.93 11.89 45.04
C THR A 256 20.17 12.76 44.04
N GLN A 257 20.69 13.94 43.70
CA GLN A 257 20.08 14.83 42.73
C GLN A 257 20.24 14.30 41.30
N ARG A 258 21.39 13.68 40.99
CA ARG A 258 21.60 12.98 39.71
C ARG A 258 20.71 11.75 39.58
N LEU A 259 20.53 10.97 40.64
CA LEU A 259 19.62 9.82 40.64
C LEU A 259 18.15 10.23 40.44
N ALA A 260 17.72 11.31 41.10
CA ALA A 260 16.37 11.86 40.90
C ALA A 260 16.14 12.32 39.45
N GLN A 261 17.13 13.01 38.85
CA GLN A 261 17.06 13.40 37.43
C GLN A 261 17.02 12.20 36.49
N LEU A 262 17.82 11.16 36.77
CA LEU A 262 17.86 9.94 35.96
C LEU A 262 16.53 9.16 36.06
N GLN A 263 15.90 9.17 37.24
CA GLN A 263 14.58 8.58 37.45
C GLN A 263 13.49 9.34 36.71
N THR A 264 13.47 10.68 36.79
CA THR A 264 12.51 11.48 35.99
C THR A 264 12.69 11.32 34.48
N PHE A 265 13.93 11.10 34.03
CA PHE A 265 14.24 10.87 32.63
C PHE A 265 13.81 9.46 32.17
N ALA A 266 13.94 8.45 33.04
CA ALA A 266 13.46 7.10 32.79
C ALA A 266 11.92 7.07 32.70
N ASP A 267 11.23 7.72 33.64
CA ASP A 267 9.77 7.82 33.67
C ASP A 267 9.24 8.55 32.42
N GLY A 268 9.89 9.64 32.00
CA GLY A 268 9.54 10.35 30.75
C GLY A 268 9.70 9.48 29.50
N ARG A 269 10.77 8.67 29.44
CA ARG A 269 10.99 7.73 28.32
C ARG A 269 9.98 6.60 28.30
N GLU A 270 9.53 6.13 29.46
CA GLU A 270 8.51 5.09 29.57
C GLU A 270 7.13 5.62 29.15
N VAL A 271 6.80 6.86 29.48
CA VAL A 271 5.58 7.54 29.00
C VAL A 271 5.61 7.75 27.48
N ASP A 272 6.72 8.24 26.93
CA ASP A 272 6.88 8.41 25.48
C ASP A 272 6.80 7.08 24.71
N ARG A 273 7.36 6.01 25.30
CA ARG A 273 7.27 4.66 24.74
C ARG A 273 5.83 4.12 24.81
N ALA A 274 5.14 4.30 25.94
CA ALA A 274 3.76 3.87 26.12
C ALA A 274 2.80 4.61 25.18
N GLN A 275 3.04 5.90 24.90
CA GLN A 275 2.27 6.69 23.94
C GLN A 275 2.52 6.24 22.50
N ARG A 276 3.76 5.92 22.12
CA ARG A 276 4.09 5.38 20.79
C ARG A 276 3.52 3.99 20.55
N GLU A 277 3.45 3.15 21.58
CA GLU A 277 3.00 1.76 21.46
C GLU A 277 1.48 1.58 21.64
N ARG A 278 0.68 2.67 21.79
CA ARG A 278 -0.77 2.64 22.08
C ARG A 278 -1.17 1.60 23.14
N ARG A 279 -0.33 1.39 24.16
CA ARG A 279 -0.66 0.46 25.24
C ARG A 279 -1.62 1.16 26.20
N PRO A 280 -2.80 0.58 26.48
CA PRO A 280 -3.71 1.15 27.45
C PRO A 280 -3.00 1.22 28.80
N ASN A 281 -3.07 2.40 29.42
CA ASN A 281 -2.45 2.68 30.70
C ASN A 281 -2.87 1.61 31.73
N ALA A 282 -2.00 1.25 32.67
CA ALA A 282 -2.25 0.14 33.61
C ALA A 282 -3.56 0.34 34.40
N ASP A 283 -3.97 1.58 34.60
CA ASP A 283 -5.23 1.96 35.24
C ASP A 283 -6.46 1.72 34.34
N ASP A 284 -6.33 1.86 33.02
CA ASP A 284 -7.40 1.56 32.04
C ASP A 284 -7.60 0.04 31.90
N LEU A 285 -6.51 -0.75 31.96
CA LEU A 285 -6.60 -2.21 32.04
C LEU A 285 -7.28 -2.68 33.32
N ARG A 286 -7.03 -2.03 34.47
CA ARG A 286 -7.75 -2.29 35.72
C ARG A 286 -9.22 -1.93 35.62
N LEU A 287 -9.56 -0.77 35.06
CA LEU A 287 -10.95 -0.36 34.85
C LEU A 287 -11.69 -1.32 33.91
N ARG A 288 -11.04 -1.74 32.83
CA ARG A 288 -11.61 -2.71 31.87
C ARG A 288 -11.75 -4.09 32.46
N LEU A 289 -10.77 -4.58 33.24
CA LEU A 289 -10.88 -5.85 33.94
C LEU A 289 -11.98 -5.82 35.01
N GLN A 290 -12.18 -4.69 35.69
CA GLN A 290 -13.26 -4.51 36.66
C GLN A 290 -14.64 -4.45 35.98
N ALA A 291 -14.74 -3.81 34.81
CA ALA A 291 -15.94 -3.82 33.97
C ALA A 291 -16.25 -5.21 33.38
N LEU A 292 -15.21 -5.97 32.99
CA LEU A 292 -15.35 -7.34 32.49
C LEU A 292 -15.74 -8.34 33.59
N ARG A 293 -15.42 -8.05 34.85
CA ARG A 293 -15.72 -8.91 36.00
C ARG A 293 -17.18 -8.83 36.46
N GLY A 294 -17.97 -7.92 35.91
CA GLY A 294 -19.41 -7.89 36.11
C GLY A 294 -19.86 -7.61 37.54
N ASP A 295 -19.06 -6.91 38.35
CA ASP A 295 -19.51 -6.42 39.65
C ASP A 295 -20.43 -5.22 39.43
N PRO A 296 -21.74 -5.30 39.77
CA PRO A 296 -22.63 -4.18 39.65
C PRO A 296 -22.22 -3.14 40.70
N ALA A 297 -21.67 -2.02 40.25
CA ALA A 297 -21.55 -0.85 41.09
C ALA A 297 -22.92 -0.57 41.72
N THR A 298 -22.95 -0.64 43.05
CA THR A 298 -24.07 -0.25 43.91
C THR A 298 -24.74 0.99 43.35
N THR A 299 -26.02 0.79 43.03
CA THR A 299 -26.99 1.77 42.56
C THR A 299 -26.75 3.17 43.15
N SER A 300 -26.40 4.14 42.31
CA SER A 300 -26.71 5.54 42.62
C SER A 300 -28.23 5.63 42.80
N SER A 301 -28.65 6.13 43.97
CA SER A 301 -30.07 6.16 44.32
C SER A 301 -30.87 6.94 43.28
N ALA A 302 -32.13 6.55 43.06
CA ALA A 302 -33.02 7.16 42.06
C ALA A 302 -33.17 8.70 42.18
N ALA A 303 -32.77 9.29 43.31
CA ALA A 303 -32.70 10.74 43.49
C ALA A 303 -31.67 11.42 42.55
N ASP A 304 -30.53 10.76 42.29
CA ASP A 304 -29.44 11.31 41.48
C ASP A 304 -29.79 11.34 39.99
N LEU A 305 -30.56 10.36 39.51
CA LEU A 305 -31.09 10.34 38.15
C LEU A 305 -32.13 11.44 37.93
N HIS A 306 -32.96 11.72 38.94
CA HIS A 306 -33.96 12.78 38.88
C HIS A 306 -33.31 14.18 38.86
N GLU A 307 -32.27 14.37 39.66
CA GLU A 307 -31.45 15.60 39.69
C GLU A 307 -30.74 15.82 38.34
N ARG A 308 -30.19 14.75 37.76
CA ARG A 308 -29.46 14.78 36.49
C ARG A 308 -30.38 14.99 35.29
N LEU A 309 -31.58 14.40 35.30
CA LEU A 309 -32.63 14.68 34.31
C LEU A 309 -33.17 16.12 34.44
N ARG A 310 -33.23 16.68 35.65
CA ARG A 310 -33.63 18.07 35.88
C ARG A 310 -32.60 19.06 35.33
N ARG A 311 -31.30 18.78 35.50
CA ARG A 311 -30.21 19.55 34.85
C ARG A 311 -30.21 19.41 33.33
N LEU A 312 -30.48 18.21 32.82
CA LEU A 312 -30.56 17.95 31.38
C LEU A 312 -31.78 18.61 30.72
N ARG A 313 -32.85 18.87 31.47
CA ARG A 313 -34.06 19.59 31.00
C ARG A 313 -33.96 21.12 31.05
N GLY A 314 -32.82 21.67 31.45
CA GLY A 314 -32.56 23.12 31.35
C GLY A 314 -33.49 23.99 32.19
N ALA A 315 -33.77 23.59 33.44
CA ALA A 315 -34.41 24.48 34.41
C ALA A 315 -33.35 25.31 35.14
N ASP A 316 -32.68 26.19 34.40
CA ASP A 316 -31.98 27.39 34.91
C ASP A 316 -31.70 28.32 33.72
N ALA A 317 -32.77 28.93 33.22
CA ALA A 317 -32.70 30.11 32.37
C ALA A 317 -33.58 31.19 33.02
N SER A 318 -33.04 31.84 34.05
CA SER A 318 -33.49 33.16 34.45
C SER A 318 -32.29 34.07 34.58
N ALA A 319 -31.64 34.33 33.46
CA ALA A 319 -31.08 35.64 33.13
C ALA A 319 -30.59 35.62 31.67
N LEU A 320 -31.12 36.58 30.91
CA LEU A 320 -30.64 37.07 29.61
C LEU A 320 -31.08 36.30 28.37
N ALA A 321 -32.30 36.67 27.96
CA ALA A 321 -32.69 37.10 26.62
C ALA A 321 -32.04 36.38 25.43
N LEU A 322 -32.84 35.54 24.76
CA LEU A 322 -32.66 35.29 23.35
C LEU A 322 -34.01 35.36 22.63
N GLU A 323 -34.05 36.23 21.64
CA GLU A 323 -35.12 36.34 20.66
C GLU A 323 -35.45 34.99 20.03
N THR A 324 -36.74 34.81 19.82
CA THR A 324 -37.43 33.80 19.03
C THR A 324 -36.77 33.44 17.70
N ILE A 325 -36.54 32.13 17.45
CA ILE A 325 -36.64 31.51 16.12
C ILE A 325 -37.32 30.12 16.29
N PRO A 326 -38.31 29.76 15.45
CA PRO A 326 -39.18 28.60 15.67
C PRO A 326 -38.52 27.27 15.31
N VAL A 327 -38.84 26.24 16.11
CA VAL A 327 -38.53 24.83 15.87
C VAL A 327 -39.31 24.36 14.64
N THR A 328 -38.61 24.12 13.53
CA THR A 328 -39.08 23.23 12.47
C THR A 328 -38.49 21.84 12.67
N THR A 329 -39.36 20.84 12.68
CA THR A 329 -39.02 19.43 12.81
C THR A 329 -38.22 18.97 11.59
N THR A 330 -36.89 18.96 11.68
CA THR A 330 -36.01 18.45 10.63
C THR A 330 -35.97 16.92 10.67
N SER A 331 -36.30 16.33 9.52
CA SER A 331 -36.24 14.90 9.23
C SER A 331 -34.83 14.37 9.43
N ALA A 332 -34.68 13.08 9.78
CA ALA A 332 -33.37 12.44 10.00
C ALA A 332 -32.40 12.60 8.81
N VAL A 333 -32.94 12.77 7.59
CA VAL A 333 -32.16 13.04 6.38
C VAL A 333 -31.52 14.43 6.41
N ASP A 334 -32.20 15.44 6.94
CA ASP A 334 -31.63 16.81 7.06
C ASP A 334 -30.48 16.85 8.08
N ARG A 335 -30.54 16.03 9.14
CA ARG A 335 -29.42 15.92 10.09
C ARG A 335 -28.17 15.30 9.46
N ILE A 336 -28.34 14.32 8.57
CA ILE A 336 -27.23 13.69 7.87
C ILE A 336 -26.60 14.67 6.86
N VAL A 337 -27.43 15.44 6.16
CA VAL A 337 -26.94 16.48 5.23
C VAL A 337 -26.22 17.60 5.99
N GLN A 338 -26.77 18.04 7.12
CA GLN A 338 -26.12 19.06 7.96
C GLN A 338 -24.78 18.56 8.52
N GLN A 339 -24.71 17.30 8.95
CA GLN A 339 -23.48 16.69 9.43
C GLN A 339 -22.43 16.54 8.32
N ALA A 340 -22.83 16.10 7.13
CA ALA A 340 -21.92 16.00 5.98
C ALA A 340 -21.39 17.38 5.53
N MET A 341 -22.20 18.43 5.66
CA MET A 341 -21.77 19.80 5.37
C MET A 341 -20.82 20.35 6.45
N GLU A 342 -21.02 20.02 7.72
CA GLU A 342 -20.09 20.38 8.80
C GLU A 342 -18.75 19.62 8.69
N GLU A 343 -18.74 18.35 8.29
CA GLU A 343 -17.50 17.56 8.08
C GLU A 343 -16.66 18.10 6.92
N VAL A 344 -17.29 18.55 5.83
CA VAL A 344 -16.59 19.22 4.70
C VAL A 344 -16.05 20.58 5.12
N ALA A 345 -16.78 21.34 5.95
CA ALA A 345 -16.34 22.65 6.42
C ALA A 345 -15.18 22.57 7.44
N LEU A 346 -15.06 21.46 8.16
CA LEU A 346 -13.99 21.20 9.13
C LEU A 346 -12.77 20.49 8.52
N GLY A 347 -12.78 20.16 7.22
CA GLY A 347 -11.62 19.57 6.53
C GLY A 347 -11.25 18.17 7.02
N LEU A 348 -12.20 17.42 7.56
CA LEU A 348 -12.03 16.07 8.11
C LEU A 348 -12.28 14.96 7.09
N ILE A 349 -12.05 15.22 5.79
CA ILE A 349 -11.84 14.13 4.84
C ILE A 349 -10.39 13.70 5.07
N GLU A 350 -10.20 12.78 6.02
CA GLU A 350 -8.94 12.06 6.19
C GLU A 350 -8.66 11.31 4.89
N ASP A 351 -7.70 11.83 4.11
CA ASP A 351 -7.00 11.07 3.08
C ASP A 351 -6.39 9.84 3.78
N GLU A 352 -6.97 8.66 3.53
CA GLU A 352 -6.40 7.37 3.95
C GLU A 352 -5.10 7.11 3.17
N GLU A 353 -4.02 7.79 3.56
CA GLU A 353 -2.65 7.46 3.18
C GLU A 353 -2.23 6.19 3.94
N GLN A 354 -2.22 5.09 3.21
CA GLN A 354 -1.85 3.77 3.68
C GLN A 354 -0.31 3.67 3.73
N GLU A 355 0.28 3.94 4.90
CA GLU A 355 1.69 3.68 5.22
C GLU A 355 1.95 2.17 5.24
N GLU A 356 2.60 1.63 4.21
CA GLU A 356 3.23 0.30 4.26
C GLU A 356 4.60 0.41 4.95
N GLN A 357 4.66 -0.05 6.20
CA GLN A 357 5.90 -0.30 6.95
C GLN A 357 6.44 -1.68 6.57
N ASP A 358 7.50 -1.70 5.75
CA ASP A 358 8.28 -2.91 5.50
C ASP A 358 9.23 -3.19 6.68
N ILE A 359 8.84 -4.19 7.44
CA ILE A 359 9.68 -5.01 8.32
C ILE A 359 10.24 -6.15 7.47
N ASN A 360 11.55 -6.19 7.27
CA ASN A 360 12.28 -7.47 7.24
C ASN A 360 13.78 -7.26 7.46
N SER A 361 14.18 -7.47 8.71
CA SER A 361 15.53 -7.85 9.11
C SER A 361 15.83 -9.30 8.71
N SER A 362 16.92 -9.47 7.97
CA SER A 362 17.90 -10.57 7.93
C SER A 362 17.55 -11.94 8.55
N ASP A 363 17.71 -13.00 7.76
CA ASP A 363 18.39 -14.22 8.24
C ASP A 363 19.30 -14.80 7.14
N SER A 364 20.57 -14.93 7.52
CA SER A 364 21.69 -15.62 6.88
C SER A 364 21.37 -17.11 6.65
N SER A 365 21.90 -17.82 5.65
CA SER A 365 23.33 -18.16 5.57
C SER A 365 23.62 -18.86 4.23
N ASP A 366 24.76 -18.51 3.65
CA ASP A 366 25.53 -19.30 2.69
C ASP A 366 25.79 -20.72 3.19
N GLU A 367 25.73 -21.73 2.31
CA GLU A 367 26.80 -22.75 2.24
C GLU A 367 26.99 -23.26 0.81
N ASP A 368 28.28 -23.31 0.50
CA ASP A 368 28.98 -23.53 -0.74
C ASP A 368 29.02 -25.00 -1.19
N THR A 369 29.19 -25.19 -2.50
CA THR A 369 29.93 -26.27 -3.19
C THR A 369 29.75 -27.75 -2.80
N SER A 370 29.46 -28.60 -3.79
CA SER A 370 30.49 -29.47 -4.40
C SER A 370 29.93 -30.28 -5.57
N ASP A 371 30.62 -30.19 -6.70
CA ASP A 371 30.68 -31.19 -7.75
C ASP A 371 30.97 -32.57 -7.15
N GLU A 372 30.28 -33.62 -7.59
CA GLU A 372 30.93 -34.91 -7.85
C GLU A 372 30.26 -35.60 -9.05
N GLU A 373 31.14 -36.10 -9.89
CA GLU A 373 30.94 -36.80 -11.14
C GLU A 373 30.32 -38.19 -10.96
N GLU A 374 30.06 -38.82 -12.11
CA GLU A 374 30.20 -40.26 -12.32
C GLU A 374 29.37 -41.21 -11.43
N GLU A 375 28.50 -41.99 -12.05
CA GLU A 375 28.92 -43.32 -12.52
C GLU A 375 27.68 -44.21 -12.75
N ARG A 376 27.52 -44.60 -14.02
CA ARG A 376 27.09 -45.93 -14.48
C ARG A 376 26.15 -46.73 -13.56
N ARG A 377 24.96 -47.04 -14.08
CA ARG A 377 24.56 -48.40 -14.51
C ARG A 377 23.05 -48.46 -14.80
N SER A 378 22.73 -48.58 -16.09
CA SER A 378 21.67 -49.53 -16.49
C SER A 378 22.19 -50.95 -16.23
N PRO A 379 21.34 -51.90 -15.79
CA PRO A 379 20.68 -52.75 -16.79
C PRO A 379 19.29 -53.29 -16.41
N ARG A 380 18.38 -53.17 -17.39
CA ARG A 380 17.47 -54.22 -17.94
C ARG A 380 16.41 -54.94 -17.07
N PRO A 381 15.39 -55.52 -17.75
CA PRO A 381 14.04 -55.71 -17.22
C PRO A 381 13.81 -57.11 -16.68
N SER A 382 12.82 -57.26 -15.80
CA SER A 382 12.27 -58.57 -15.44
C SER A 382 10.80 -58.65 -15.83
N ARG A 383 10.54 -59.44 -16.87
CA ARG A 383 9.29 -60.16 -17.08
C ARG A 383 9.11 -61.13 -15.92
N PHE A 384 7.94 -61.18 -15.29
CA PHE A 384 7.39 -62.44 -14.82
C PHE A 384 5.87 -62.47 -15.01
N HIS A 385 5.44 -63.52 -15.69
CA HIS A 385 4.09 -64.04 -15.71
C HIS A 385 3.70 -64.53 -14.30
N CYS A 386 2.45 -64.27 -13.93
CA CYS A 386 1.48 -65.31 -13.55
C CYS A 386 0.11 -64.85 -14.04
#